data_AF-A0A0Q1BHT3-F1
#
_entry.id   AF-A0A0Q1BHT3-F1
#
_cell.length_a   1.000
_cell.length_b   1.000
_cell.length_c   1.000
_cell.angle_alpha   90.00
_cell.angle_beta   90.00
_cell.angle_gamma   90.00
#
_symmetry.space_group_name_H-M   'P 1'
#
loop_
_entity.id
_entity.type
_entity.pdbx_description
1 polymer ?
#
loop_
_entity_poly.entity_id
_entity_poly.type
_entity_poly.pdbx_seq_one_letter_code
_entity_poly.pdbx_strand_id
1 'polypeptide(L)'
;MKNDHLTDNDIQAHVFNKVSEDDIVLHISTCTVCKAKVTSYQALLHAIDEIEPETFPFDTTRLAMLKIEQFKNKKSTTASYILYAFLGIFILTVFVVCIPYITPIFKTFQEMNNITNAFVIVSTLSVLIFFLTVTFRQYKQKIILLTA
;
A
#
# COMPACT_ATOMS: atom_id res chain seq x y z
N MET A 1 12.62 -42.23 12.19
CA MET A 1 11.27 -41.71 11.87
C MET A 1 11.41 -40.66 10.78
N LYS A 2 11.20 -41.03 9.52
CA LYS A 2 11.01 -40.11 8.37
C LYS A 2 10.46 -40.93 7.18
N ASN A 3 9.33 -41.60 7.41
CA ASN A 3 8.61 -42.38 6.40
C ASN A 3 7.31 -41.70 5.97
N ASP A 4 7.10 -40.44 6.38
CA ASP A 4 5.93 -39.69 5.97
C ASP A 4 6.20 -39.08 4.60
N HIS A 5 5.43 -39.55 3.61
CA HIS A 5 5.37 -38.95 2.29
C HIS A 5 4.84 -37.51 2.39
N LEU A 6 5.24 -36.66 1.44
CA LEU A 6 4.62 -35.34 1.28
C LEU A 6 3.10 -35.46 1.18
N THR A 7 2.40 -34.52 1.81
CA THR A 7 0.96 -34.48 1.68
C THR A 7 0.59 -34.11 0.25
N ASP A 8 -0.62 -34.50 -0.16
CA ASP A 8 -1.10 -34.21 -1.50
C ASP A 8 -1.17 -32.70 -1.78
N ASN A 9 -1.45 -31.92 -0.73
CA ASN A 9 -1.50 -30.46 -0.79
C ASN A 9 -0.11 -29.85 -1.07
N ASP A 10 0.95 -30.39 -0.46
CA ASP A 10 2.33 -29.93 -0.67
C ASP A 10 2.80 -30.23 -2.10
N ILE A 11 2.44 -31.40 -2.62
CA ILE A 11 2.74 -31.81 -4.00
C ILE A 11 2.01 -30.91 -5.00
N GLN A 12 0.72 -30.62 -4.77
CA GLN A 12 -0.06 -29.71 -5.60
C GLN A 12 0.47 -28.28 -5.54
N ALA A 13 0.81 -27.76 -4.36
CA ALA A 13 1.39 -26.43 -4.20
C ALA A 13 2.73 -26.30 -4.95
N HIS A 14 3.56 -27.34 -4.92
CA HIS A 14 4.80 -27.38 -5.70
C HIS A 14 4.55 -27.33 -7.22
N VAL A 15 3.58 -28.10 -7.71
CA VAL A 15 3.27 -28.21 -9.15
C VAL A 15 2.53 -26.97 -9.70
N PHE A 16 1.52 -26.45 -9.01
CA PHE A 16 0.68 -25.35 -9.49
C PHE A 16 1.25 -23.97 -9.16
N ASN A 17 1.78 -23.77 -7.94
CA ASN A 17 2.24 -22.46 -7.46
C ASN A 17 3.75 -22.26 -7.56
N LYS A 18 4.49 -23.25 -8.10
CA LYS A 18 5.96 -23.27 -8.20
C LYS A 18 6.66 -22.96 -6.87
N VAL A 19 6.06 -23.37 -5.75
CA VAL A 19 6.66 -23.18 -4.42
C VAL A 19 7.96 -23.96 -4.36
N SER A 20 9.06 -23.24 -4.17
CA SER A 20 10.43 -23.74 -4.23
C SER A 20 11.03 -23.85 -2.82
N GLU A 21 10.33 -24.54 -1.91
CA GLU A 21 10.93 -24.86 -0.62
C GLU A 21 11.95 -25.98 -0.80
N ASP A 22 13.19 -25.72 -0.38
CA ASP A 22 14.33 -26.62 -0.59
C ASP A 22 14.08 -28.04 -0.04
N ASP A 23 13.36 -28.15 1.07
CA ASP A 23 13.01 -29.43 1.70
C ASP A 23 12.03 -30.27 0.86
N ILE A 24 11.09 -29.62 0.16
CA ILE A 24 10.10 -30.28 -0.71
C ILE A 24 10.80 -30.80 -1.97
N VAL A 25 11.68 -29.98 -2.57
CA VAL A 25 12.45 -30.35 -3.76
C VAL A 25 13.38 -31.52 -3.46
N LEU A 26 14.07 -31.49 -2.30
CA LEU A 26 14.94 -32.57 -1.85
C LEU A 26 14.15 -33.87 -1.63
N HIS A 27 12.97 -33.80 -1.00
CA HIS A 27 12.13 -34.97 -0.79
C HIS A 27 11.59 -35.58 -2.10
N ILE A 28 11.14 -34.75 -3.05
CA ILE A 28 10.66 -35.23 -4.36
C ILE A 28 11.80 -35.89 -5.16
N SER A 29 13.04 -35.37 -5.04
CA SER A 29 14.19 -35.96 -5.72
C SER A 29 14.59 -37.34 -5.19
N THR A 30 14.31 -37.61 -3.91
CA THR A 30 14.71 -38.84 -3.22
C THR A 30 13.58 -39.88 -3.11
N CYS A 31 12.32 -39.46 -3.08
CA CYS A 31 11.16 -40.33 -2.93
C CYS A 31 10.50 -40.67 -4.28
N THR A 32 10.58 -41.94 -4.69
CA THR A 32 10.00 -42.43 -5.95
C THR A 32 8.47 -42.30 -6.01
N VAL A 33 7.78 -42.45 -4.87
CA VAL A 33 6.32 -42.32 -4.76
C VAL A 33 5.88 -40.87 -4.99
N CYS A 34 6.51 -39.91 -4.32
CA CYS A 34 6.21 -38.49 -4.49
C CYS A 34 6.58 -38.01 -5.90
N LYS A 35 7.68 -38.51 -6.48
CA LYS A 35 8.06 -38.22 -7.86
C LYS A 35 7.01 -38.70 -8.86
N ALA A 36 6.49 -39.92 -8.71
CA ALA A 36 5.44 -40.45 -9.57
C ALA A 36 4.15 -39.61 -9.50
N LYS A 37 3.77 -39.15 -8.30
CA LYS A 37 2.64 -38.22 -8.12
C LYS A 37 2.86 -36.89 -8.83
N VAL A 38 4.03 -36.26 -8.68
CA VAL A 38 4.37 -35.02 -9.38
C VAL A 38 4.23 -35.20 -10.90
N THR A 39 4.75 -36.29 -11.46
CA THR A 39 4.62 -36.59 -12.89
C THR A 39 3.17 -36.74 -13.31
N SER A 40 2.31 -37.35 -12.48
CA SER A 40 0.88 -37.47 -12.77
C SER A 40 0.16 -36.11 -12.80
N TYR A 41 0.48 -35.20 -11.86
CA TYR A 41 -0.09 -33.85 -11.87
C TYR A 41 0.42 -33.01 -13.03
N GLN A 42 1.69 -33.18 -13.43
CA GLN A 42 2.25 -32.52 -14.61
C GLN A 42 1.58 -33.00 -15.90
N ALA A 43 1.32 -34.30 -16.02
CA ALA A 43 0.58 -34.85 -17.15
C ALA A 43 -0.87 -34.32 -17.21
N LEU A 44 -1.52 -34.17 -16.06
CA LEU A 44 -2.86 -33.61 -15.96
C LEU A 44 -2.89 -32.12 -16.33
N LEU A 45 -1.90 -31.34 -15.89
CA LEU A 45 -1.73 -29.94 -16.31
C LEU A 45 -1.52 -29.81 -17.82
N HIS A 46 -0.66 -30.65 -18.39
CA HIS A 46 -0.43 -30.66 -19.83
C HIS A 46 -1.73 -30.98 -20.61
N ALA A 47 -2.51 -31.94 -20.13
CA ALA A 47 -3.80 -32.28 -20.72
C ALA A 47 -4.83 -31.14 -20.59
N ILE A 48 -4.76 -30.32 -19.53
CA ILE A 48 -5.59 -29.12 -19.39
C ILE A 48 -5.12 -28.00 -20.34
N ASP A 49 -3.80 -27.80 -20.47
CA ASP A 49 -3.23 -26.79 -21.37
C ASP A 49 -3.49 -27.11 -22.85
N GLU A 50 -3.66 -28.39 -23.19
CA GLU A 50 -4.09 -28.84 -24.53
C GLU A 50 -5.57 -28.54 -24.82
N ILE A 51 -6.38 -28.22 -23.81
CA ILE A 51 -7.77 -27.82 -24.02
C ILE A 51 -7.75 -26.42 -24.63
N GLU A 52 -8.06 -26.35 -25.91
CA GLU A 52 -8.17 -25.08 -26.62
C GLU A 52 -9.21 -24.21 -25.91
N PRO A 53 -8.84 -23.01 -25.45
CA PRO A 53 -9.75 -22.16 -24.71
C PRO A 53 -10.92 -21.76 -25.60
N GLU A 54 -12.15 -21.90 -25.08
CA GLU A 54 -13.34 -21.48 -25.80
C GLU A 54 -13.20 -20.01 -26.21
N THR A 55 -13.32 -19.75 -27.51
CA THR A 55 -13.32 -18.39 -28.02
C THR A 55 -14.68 -17.77 -27.71
N PHE A 56 -14.70 -16.89 -26.71
CA PHE A 56 -15.90 -16.12 -26.43
C PHE A 56 -16.17 -15.17 -27.60
N PRO A 57 -17.41 -15.08 -28.11
CA PRO A 57 -17.76 -14.16 -29.19
C PRO A 57 -17.79 -12.69 -28.75
N PHE A 58 -17.40 -12.41 -27.50
CA PHE A 58 -17.40 -11.10 -26.89
C PHE A 58 -16.08 -10.86 -26.14
N ASP A 59 -15.69 -9.60 -26.05
CA ASP A 59 -14.47 -9.18 -25.35
C ASP A 59 -14.64 -9.31 -23.82
N THR A 60 -14.15 -10.42 -23.29
CA THR A 60 -14.14 -10.73 -21.85
C THR A 60 -13.29 -9.73 -21.07
N THR A 61 -12.21 -9.22 -21.67
CA THR A 61 -11.33 -8.22 -21.05
C THR A 61 -12.08 -6.92 -20.84
N ARG A 62 -12.82 -6.45 -21.86
CA ARG A 62 -13.64 -5.24 -21.77
C ARG A 62 -14.76 -5.38 -20.73
N LEU A 63 -15.44 -6.53 -20.68
CA LEU A 63 -16.48 -6.78 -19.67
C LEU A 63 -15.92 -6.82 -18.25
N ALA A 64 -14.75 -7.42 -18.06
CA ALA A 64 -14.07 -7.43 -16.76
C ALA A 64 -13.64 -6.02 -16.35
N MET A 65 -13.05 -5.24 -17.27
CA MET A 65 -12.64 -3.85 -17.01
C MET A 65 -13.83 -2.96 -16.64
N LEU A 66 -14.95 -3.06 -17.35
CA LEU A 66 -16.17 -2.30 -17.02
C LEU A 66 -16.65 -2.58 -15.59
N LYS A 67 -16.56 -3.83 -15.12
CA LYS A 67 -16.99 -4.20 -13.77
C LYS A 67 -16.01 -3.70 -12.71
N ILE A 68 -14.71 -3.70 -12.99
CA ILE A 68 -13.68 -3.17 -12.10
C ILE A 68 -13.82 -1.64 -11.97
N GLU A 69 -14.02 -0.92 -13.07
CA GLU A 69 -14.21 0.54 -13.07
C GLU A 69 -15.48 0.95 -12.32
N GLN A 70 -16.57 0.20 -12.47
CA GLN A 70 -17.80 0.44 -11.72
C GLN A 70 -17.59 0.27 -10.21
N PHE A 71 -16.79 -0.71 -9.77
CA PHE A 71 -16.47 -0.87 -8.34
C PHE A 71 -15.58 0.26 -7.80
N LYS A 72 -14.63 0.76 -8.61
CA LYS A 72 -13.79 1.90 -8.24
C LYS A 72 -14.60 3.20 -8.12
N ASN A 73 -15.53 3.45 -9.03
CA ASN A 73 -16.29 4.69 -9.09
C ASN A 73 -17.54 4.70 -8.18
N LYS A 74 -18.06 3.54 -7.77
CA LYS A 74 -19.24 3.47 -6.89
C LYS A 74 -18.90 3.64 -5.40
N LYS A 75 -17.61 3.63 -5.04
CA LYS A 75 -17.18 3.84 -3.66
C LYS A 75 -17.03 5.33 -3.36
N SER A 76 -17.98 5.86 -2.59
CA SER A 76 -17.80 7.00 -1.67
C SER A 76 -18.03 8.44 -2.15
N THR A 77 -19.10 8.75 -2.88
CA THR A 77 -19.55 10.16 -2.92
C THR A 77 -20.14 10.58 -1.57
N THR A 78 -21.15 9.89 -1.04
CA THR A 78 -21.80 10.31 0.22
C THR A 78 -20.90 10.20 1.46
N ALA A 79 -20.13 9.12 1.59
CA ALA A 79 -19.21 8.94 2.71
C ALA A 79 -18.06 9.97 2.71
N SER A 80 -17.56 10.37 1.53
CA SER A 80 -16.53 11.40 1.46
C SER A 80 -17.08 12.79 1.82
N TYR A 81 -18.29 13.14 1.38
CA TYR A 81 -18.93 14.40 1.79
C TYR A 81 -19.14 14.50 3.30
N ILE A 82 -19.53 13.40 3.96
CA ILE A 82 -19.67 13.38 5.43
C ILE A 82 -18.32 13.60 6.12
N LEU A 83 -17.26 12.97 5.62
CA LEU A 83 -15.91 13.17 6.14
C LEU A 83 -15.43 14.61 5.94
N TYR A 84 -15.67 15.22 4.78
CA TYR A 84 -15.34 16.62 4.55
C TYR A 84 -16.14 17.57 5.43
N ALA A 85 -17.43 17.30 5.66
CA ALA A 85 -18.26 18.08 6.57
C ALA A 85 -17.74 17.97 8.02
N PHE A 86 -17.40 16.77 8.47
CA PHE A 86 -16.83 16.54 9.80
C PHE A 86 -15.47 17.24 9.97
N LEU A 87 -14.60 17.17 8.96
CA LEU A 87 -13.32 17.86 8.95
C LEU A 87 -13.51 19.39 9.02
N GLY A 88 -14.48 19.92 8.26
CA GLY A 88 -14.82 21.35 8.29
C GLY A 88 -15.29 21.81 9.66
N ILE A 89 -16.19 21.04 10.30
CA ILE A 89 -16.67 21.32 11.67
C ILE A 89 -15.51 21.25 12.66
N PHE A 90 -14.64 20.25 12.55
CA PHE A 90 -13.49 20.09 13.42
C PHE A 90 -12.54 21.28 13.34
N ILE A 91 -12.17 21.70 12.12
CA ILE A 91 -11.34 22.88 11.90
C ILE A 91 -11.99 24.13 12.51
N LEU A 92 -13.28 24.35 12.23
CA LEU A 92 -14.00 25.52 12.75
C LEU A 92 -14.05 25.53 14.28
N THR A 93 -14.25 24.37 14.91
CA THR A 93 -14.25 24.21 16.36
C THR A 93 -12.88 24.54 16.95
N VAL A 94 -11.80 24.02 16.35
CA VAL A 94 -10.43 24.33 16.77
C VAL A 94 -10.15 25.83 16.66
N PHE A 95 -10.54 26.47 15.56
CA PHE A 95 -10.39 27.92 15.40
C PHE A 95 -11.13 28.71 16.47
N VAL A 96 -12.40 28.40 16.72
CA VAL A 96 -13.20 29.10 17.74
C VAL A 96 -12.60 28.92 19.14
N VAL A 97 -12.13 27.72 19.47
CA VAL A 97 -11.50 27.45 20.77
C VAL A 97 -10.14 28.12 20.89
N CYS A 98 -9.34 28.21 19.82
CA CYS A 98 -8.00 28.78 19.86
C CYS A 98 -7.97 30.33 19.84
N ILE A 99 -8.93 31.00 19.19
CA ILE A 99 -9.00 32.48 19.12
C ILE A 99 -8.81 33.18 20.49
N PRO A 100 -9.50 32.79 21.58
CA PRO A 100 -9.33 33.46 22.87
C PRO A 100 -7.92 33.27 23.47
N TYR A 101 -7.23 32.18 23.17
CA TYR A 101 -5.85 31.94 23.63
C TYR A 101 -4.80 32.65 22.77
N ILE A 102 -5.10 32.89 21.50
CA ILE A 102 -4.21 33.60 20.58
C ILE A 102 -4.17 35.11 20.89
N THR A 103 -5.31 35.70 21.25
CA THR A 103 -5.42 37.13 21.56
C THR A 103 -4.42 37.64 22.62
N PRO A 104 -4.27 37.01 23.81
CA PRO A 104 -3.30 37.45 24.80
C PRO A 104 -1.85 37.27 24.33
N ILE A 105 -1.56 36.20 23.58
CA ILE A 105 -0.22 35.96 23.01
C ILE A 105 0.17 37.11 22.09
N PHE A 106 -0.71 37.53 21.16
CA PHE A 106 -0.44 38.65 20.27
C PHE A 106 -0.28 39.99 21.01
N LYS A 107 -1.03 40.21 22.10
CA LYS A 107 -0.85 41.40 22.95
C LYS A 107 0.52 41.39 23.63
N THR A 108 0.95 40.26 24.18
CA THR A 108 2.29 40.13 24.75
C THR A 108 3.38 40.39 23.70
N PHE A 109 3.20 39.94 22.46
CA PHE A 109 4.11 40.26 21.36
C PHE A 109 4.15 41.75 20.98
N GLN A 110 3.04 42.48 21.11
CA GLN A 110 2.97 43.92 20.86
C GLN A 110 3.58 44.75 22.00
N GLU A 111 3.48 44.28 23.24
CA GLU A 111 4.05 44.95 24.42
C GLU A 111 5.55 44.67 24.60
N MET A 112 6.11 43.68 23.88
CA MET A 112 7.53 43.37 23.90
C MET A 112 8.37 44.45 23.19
N ASN A 113 9.58 44.68 23.72
CA ASN A 113 10.56 45.58 23.12
C ASN A 113 10.87 45.17 21.66
N ASN A 114 11.00 46.15 20.76
CA ASN A 114 11.20 45.94 19.32
C ASN A 114 12.39 45.02 19.01
N ILE A 115 13.47 45.09 19.79
CA ILE A 115 14.66 44.25 19.63
C ILE A 115 14.35 42.77 19.91
N THR A 116 13.61 42.49 20.99
CA THR A 116 13.24 41.12 21.36
C THR A 116 12.26 40.53 20.33
N ASN A 117 11.31 41.32 19.85
CA ASN A 117 10.37 40.87 18.82
C ASN A 117 11.09 40.55 17.49
N ALA A 118 12.03 41.41 17.05
CA ALA A 118 12.85 41.16 15.88
C ALA A 118 13.66 39.86 16.01
N PHE A 119 14.24 39.60 17.19
CA PHE A 119 14.97 38.36 17.45
C PHE A 119 14.10 37.12 17.34
N VAL A 120 12.88 37.14 17.91
CA VAL A 120 11.93 36.02 17.84
C VAL A 120 11.46 35.77 16.41
N ILE A 121 11.20 36.82 15.63
CA ILE A 121 10.78 36.68 14.23
C ILE A 121 11.91 36.04 13.41
N VAL A 122 13.14 36.53 13.55
CA VAL A 122 14.31 36.01 12.83
C VAL A 122 14.60 34.57 13.21
N SER A 123 14.54 34.21 14.50
CA SER A 123 14.76 32.83 14.93
C SER A 123 13.67 31.89 14.37
N THR A 124 12.41 32.33 14.39
CA THR A 124 11.28 31.54 13.88
C THR A 124 11.41 31.32 12.38
N LEU A 125 11.77 32.36 11.61
CA LEU A 125 12.01 32.26 10.17
C LEU A 125 13.18 31.33 9.86
N SER A 126 14.27 31.42 10.62
CA SER A 126 15.44 30.56 10.43
C SER A 126 15.10 29.08 10.64
N VAL A 127 14.37 28.76 11.71
CA VAL A 127 13.90 27.40 11.99
C VAL A 127 12.96 26.91 10.89
N LEU A 128 12.03 27.75 10.43
CA LEU A 128 11.09 27.41 9.37
C LEU A 128 11.80 27.10 8.05
N ILE A 129 12.76 27.93 7.64
CA ILE A 129 13.58 27.71 6.44
C ILE A 129 14.38 26.42 6.56
N PHE A 130 14.94 26.14 7.74
CA PHE A 130 15.67 24.90 7.99
C PHE A 130 14.76 23.67 7.84
N PHE A 131 13.57 23.68 8.45
CA PHE A 131 12.60 22.60 8.32
C PHE A 131 12.13 22.39 6.88
N LEU A 132 11.86 23.47 6.14
CA LEU A 132 11.48 23.37 4.73
C LEU A 132 12.61 22.72 3.90
N THR A 133 13.85 23.14 4.14
CA THR A 133 15.02 22.60 3.43
C THR A 133 15.20 21.11 3.71
N VAL A 134 15.10 20.70 4.97
CA VAL A 134 15.20 19.29 5.37
C VAL A 134 14.09 18.46 4.73
N THR A 135 12.84 18.93 4.81
CA THR A 135 11.69 18.22 4.26
C THR A 135 11.80 18.07 2.74
N PHE A 136 12.22 19.14 2.06
CA PHE A 136 12.43 19.13 0.61
C PHE A 136 13.55 18.16 0.20
N ARG A 137 14.64 18.11 0.97
CA ARG A 137 15.73 17.15 0.75
C ARG A 137 15.26 15.71 0.91
N GLN A 138 14.50 15.41 1.97
CA GLN A 138 13.92 14.08 2.18
C GLN A 138 12.97 13.69 1.04
N TYR A 139 12.16 14.63 0.57
CA TYR A 139 11.26 14.40 -0.55
C TYR A 139 12.03 14.06 -1.83
N LYS A 140 13.11 14.80 -2.15
CA LYS A 140 13.98 14.50 -3.30
C LYS A 140 14.64 13.12 -3.19
N GLN A 141 15.12 12.74 -2.02
CA GLN A 141 15.73 11.41 -1.80
C GLN A 141 14.73 10.28 -2.05
N LYS A 142 13.48 10.45 -1.59
CA LYS A 142 12.41 9.47 -1.85
C LYS A 142 12.08 9.34 -3.33
N ILE A 143 12.06 10.45 -4.08
CA ILE A 143 11.86 10.40 -5.54
C ILE A 143 12.99 9.64 -6.23
N ILE A 144 14.24 9.92 -5.89
CA ILE A 144 15.40 9.26 -6.51
C ILE A 144 15.36 7.74 -6.24
N LEU A 145 15.03 7.32 -5.02
CA LEU A 145 14.90 5.90 -4.66
C LEU A 145 13.74 5.17 -5.38
N LEU A 146 12.70 5.89 -5.80
CA LEU A 146 11.56 5.32 -6.53
C LEU A 146 11.76 5.32 -8.05
N THR A 147 12.79 6.01 -8.55
CA THR A 147 13.08 6.15 -9.99
C THR A 147 14.36 5.41 -10.40
N ALA A 148 15.09 4.83 -9.44
CA ALA A 148 16.26 3.97 -9.63
C ALA A 148 15.85 2.49 -9.50
#